data_AF-A0A6P0YD06-F1
#
_entry.id   AF-A0A6P0YD06-F1
#
_cell.length_a   1.000
_cell.length_b   1.000
_cell.length_c   1.000
_cell.angle_alpha   90.00
_cell.angle_beta   90.00
_cell.angle_gamma   90.00
#
_symmetry.space_group_name_H-M   'P 1'
#
loop_
_entity.id
_entity.type
_entity.pdbx_description
1 polymer ?
#
loop_
_entity_poly.entity_id
_entity_poly.type
_entity_poly.pdbx_seq_one_letter_code
_entity_poly.pdbx_strand_id
1 'polypeptide(L)' 'MIERVFDFLNLPNYQIPDYQKLNLDSYPPIKKLLHQKLTNLFSPHNQKLESNLEMKFNWETRDG' A
#
# COMPACT_ATOMS: atom_id res chain seq x y z
N MET A 1 -10.12 1.28 5.37
CA MET A 1 -9.24 2.20 4.59
C MET A 1 -9.88 3.57 4.43
N ILE A 2 -11.13 3.66 3.94
CA ILE A 2 -11.82 4.95 3.76
C ILE A 2 -12.15 5.65 5.08
N GLU A 3 -12.38 4.91 6.16
CA GLU A 3 -12.68 5.46 7.49
C GLU A 3 -11.57 6.40 8.00
N ARG A 4 -10.30 6.01 7.84
CA ARG A 4 -9.15 6.86 8.23
C ARG A 4 -9.11 8.18 7.44
N VAL A 5 -9.64 8.19 6.21
CA VAL A 5 -9.75 9.39 5.38
C VAL A 5 -10.84 10.31 5.92
N PHE A 6 -11.99 9.74 6.33
CA PHE A 6 -13.06 10.52 6.96
C PHE A 6 -12.63 11.13 8.29
N ASP A 7 -11.94 10.36 9.13
CA ASP A 7 -11.40 10.87 10.39
C ASP A 7 -10.41 12.02 10.16
N PHE A 8 -9.50 11.87 9.19
CA PHE A 8 -8.55 12.92 8.80
C PHE A 8 -9.26 14.22 8.35
N LEU A 9 -10.36 14.09 7.61
CA LEU A 9 -11.15 15.21 7.11
C LEU A 9 -12.18 15.73 8.13
N ASN A 10 -12.27 15.14 9.32
CA ASN A 10 -13.30 15.40 10.32
C ASN A 10 -14.74 15.29 9.75
N LEU A 11 -14.96 14.27 8.93
CA LEU A 11 -16.25 13.96 8.33
C LEU A 11 -16.95 12.81 9.09
N PRO A 12 -18.29 12.78 9.13
CA PRO A 12 -19.01 11.60 9.60
C PRO A 12 -18.59 10.37 8.79
N ASN A 13 -18.41 9.25 9.48
CA ASN A 13 -18.07 8.00 8.82
C ASN A 13 -19.32 7.41 8.14
N TYR A 14 -19.48 7.70 6.86
CA TYR A 14 -20.58 7.18 6.05
C TYR A 14 -20.30 5.75 5.59
N GLN A 15 -21.28 4.86 5.70
CA GLN A 15 -21.23 3.53 5.11
C GLN A 15 -21.38 3.67 3.58
N ILE A 16 -20.25 3.75 2.88
CA ILE A 16 -20.24 3.75 1.42
C ILE A 16 -20.47 2.31 0.95
N PRO A 17 -21.46 2.05 0.07
CA PRO A 17 -21.66 0.73 -0.50
C PRO A 17 -20.41 0.24 -1.22
N ASP A 18 -20.20 -1.08 -1.17
CA ASP A 18 -18.95 -1.74 -1.54
C ASP A 18 -18.42 -1.25 -2.90
N TYR A 19 -17.27 -0.58 -2.87
CA TYR A 19 -16.63 -0.04 -4.06
C TYR A 19 -16.12 -1.22 -4.90
N GLN A 20 -16.85 -1.57 -5.96
CA GLN A 20 -16.39 -2.59 -6.89
C GLN A 20 -15.05 -2.16 -7.48
N LYS A 21 -13.99 -2.96 -7.30
CA LYS A 21 -12.71 -2.77 -7.99
C LYS A 21 -12.93 -3.03 -9.48
N LEU A 22 -13.15 -1.97 -10.25
CA LEU A 22 -13.48 -2.08 -11.67
C LEU A 22 -12.27 -2.23 -12.60
N ASN A 23 -11.04 -2.09 -12.10
CA ASN A 23 -9.82 -2.21 -12.91
C ASN A 23 -8.82 -3.15 -12.22
N LEU A 24 -8.92 -4.44 -12.51
CA LEU A 24 -7.88 -5.43 -12.20
C LEU A 24 -7.07 -5.70 -13.47
N ASP A 25 -6.37 -4.68 -13.96
CA ASP A 25 -5.32 -4.93 -14.95
C ASP A 25 -4.24 -5.79 -14.30
N SER A 26 -3.99 -6.95 -14.88
CA SER A 26 -2.95 -7.85 -14.41
C SER A 26 -1.58 -7.32 -14.82
N TYR A 27 -0.71 -7.08 -13.85
CA TYR A 27 0.70 -6.83 -14.15
C TYR A 27 1.35 -8.12 -14.69
N PRO A 28 2.19 -8.03 -15.74
CA PRO A 28 2.96 -9.18 -16.17
C PRO A 28 3.90 -9.65 -15.05
N PRO A 29 4.19 -10.96 -14.96
CA PRO A 29 5.10 -11.48 -13.95
C PRO A 29 6.50 -10.86 -14.12
N ILE A 30 7.05 -10.36 -13.02
CA ILE A 30 8.42 -9.86 -12.96
C ILE A 30 9.40 -10.97 -12.57
N LYS A 31 10.61 -10.94 -13.13
CA LYS A 31 11.68 -11.88 -12.73
C LYS A 31 12.00 -11.73 -11.23
N LYS A 32 12.05 -12.85 -10.50
CA LYS A 32 12.33 -12.88 -9.04
C LYS A 32 13.57 -12.09 -8.64
N LEU A 33 14.67 -12.23 -9.38
CA LEU A 33 15.91 -11.49 -9.11
C LEU A 33 15.74 -9.98 -9.27
N LEU A 34 14.97 -9.54 -10.26
CA LEU A 34 14.71 -8.12 -10.48
C LEU A 34 13.83 -7.56 -9.35
N HIS A 35 12.80 -8.30 -8.95
CA HIS A 35 11.98 -7.94 -7.79
C HIS A 35 12.84 -7.77 -6.53
N GLN A 36 13.69 -8.75 -6.20
CA GLN A 36 14.60 -8.68 -5.05
C GLN A 36 15.53 -7.46 -5.12
N LYS A 37 16.11 -7.18 -6.30
CA LYS A 37 16.96 -5.99 -6.49
C LYS A 37 16.20 -4.70 -6.19
N LEU A 38 14.96 -4.58 -6.67
CA LEU A 38 14.13 -3.40 -6.42
C LEU A 38 13.72 -3.29 -4.95
N THR A 39 13.30 -4.39 -4.31
CA THR A 39 12.98 -4.41 -2.88
C THR A 39 14.16 -3.94 -2.03
N ASN A 40 15.35 -4.48 -2.29
CA ASN A 40 16.56 -4.09 -1.57
C ASN A 40 16.94 -2.62 -1.81
N LEU A 41 16.80 -2.15 -3.06
CA LEU A 41 17.10 -0.76 -3.43
C LEU A 41 16.20 0.23 -2.68
N PHE A 42 14.90 -0.08 -2.54
CA PHE A 42 13.93 0.82 -1.92
C PHE A 42 13.77 0.66 -0.41
N SER A 43 14.25 -0.44 0.19
CA SER A 43 14.15 -0.72 1.63
C SER A 43 14.53 0.47 2.55
N PRO A 44 15.70 1.13 2.40
CA PRO A 44 16.05 2.26 3.28
C PRO A 44 15.12 3.46 3.12
N HIS A 45 14.60 3.70 1.91
CA HIS A 45 13.65 4.77 1.65
C HIS A 45 12.28 4.48 2.26
N ASN A 46 11.83 3.24 2.15
CA ASN A 46 10.58 2.77 2.76
C ASN A 46 10.66 2.85 4.28
N GLN A 47 11.76 2.44 4.90
CA GLN A 47 11.97 2.58 6.34
C GLN A 47 11.94 4.04 6.79
N LYS A 48 12.61 4.94 6.05
CA LYS A 48 12.56 6.38 6.35
C LYS A 48 11.14 6.94 6.26
N LEU A 49 10.38 6.55 5.24
CA LEU A 49 8.98 6.94 5.09
C LEU A 49 8.12 6.45 6.26
N GLU A 50 8.26 5.18 6.63
CA GLU A 50 7.52 4.58 7.75
C GLU A 50 7.82 5.29 9.09
N SER A 51 9.09 5.61 9.35
CA SER A 51 9.48 6.37 10.54
C SER A 51 8.89 7.78 10.54
N ASN A 52 8.89 8.47 9.40
CA ASN A 52 8.33 9.83 9.30
C ASN A 52 6.81 9.87 9.49
N LEU A 53 6.12 8.82 9.07
CA LEU A 53 4.67 8.73 9.14
C LEU A 53 4.19 7.97 10.39
N GLU A 54 5.13 7.44 11.19
CA GLU A 54 4.86 6.56 12.33
C GLU A 54 3.89 5.41 11.98
N MET A 55 4.00 4.90 10.75
CA MET A 55 3.07 3.91 10.19
C MET A 55 3.83 2.83 9.43
N LYS A 56 3.37 1.58 9.55
CA LYS A 56 3.91 0.43 8.83
C LYS A 56 3.05 0.11 7.62
N PHE A 57 3.70 0.00 6.45
CA PHE A 57 3.06 -0.37 5.19
C PHE A 57 3.38 -1.82 4.78
N ASN A 58 4.34 -2.46 5.44
CA ASN A 58 4.71 -3.87 5.22
C ASN A 58 5.06 -4.17 3.75
N TRP A 59 5.92 -3.35 3.15
CA TRP A 59 6.31 -3.45 1.73
C TRP A 59 6.92 -4.82 1.32
N GLU A 60 7.36 -5.64 2.27
CA GLU A 60 8.01 -6.92 2.03
C GLU A 60 7.03 -8.12 1.97
N THR A 61 5.79 -7.96 2.42
CA THR A 61 4.81 -9.03 2.40
C THR A 61 4.08 -9.08 1.06
N ARG A 62 4.40 -10.09 0.25
CA ARG A 62 3.44 -10.67 -0.69
C ARG A 62 2.83 -11.90 -0.02
N ASP A 63 1.62 -11.76 0.50
CA ASP A 63 0.73 -12.91 0.58
C ASP A 63 0.28 -13.21 -0.86
N GLY A 64 0.84 -14.27 -1.47
CA GLY A 64 0.38 -14.83 -2.75
C GLY A 64 0.92 -14.17 -4.02
#